data_AF-A0A914IVY8-F1
#
_entry.id   AF-A0A914IVY8-F1
#
_cell.length_a   1.000
_cell.length_b   1.000
_cell.length_c   1.000
_cell.angle_alpha   90.00
_cell.angle_beta   90.00
_cell.angle_gamma   90.00
#
_symmetry.space_group_name_H-M   'P 1'
#
loop_
_entity.id
_entity.type
_entity.pdbx_description
1 polymer ?
#
loop_
_entity_poly.entity_id
_entity_poly.type
_entity_poly.pdbx_seq_one_letter_code
_entity_poly.pdbx_strand_id
1 'polypeptide(L)'
;MRNRIILSSNVKVDGEIVVLTLSVDDNKQVCFKVEKNDEGRTLIAAMAANVPLSEWKDYRPRFFFGKDYCSVNYYKHGLSWKLKDVNGNIKIPFKISFGEEIYVGDAASDFYGCFSFNMDLETMMDEENTSKSKSESNENGKIVVQTVDGPRITTLENILAVFMKSILKLLEEKLEKSVEEIYLNVPRSTYNTSLLKGVCKRLKIQFELLNLSK
;
A
#
# COMPACT_ATOMS: atom_id res chain seq x y z
N MET A 1 -4.43 11.03 43.51
CA MET A 1 -3.07 10.94 42.93
C MET A 1 -2.99 11.85 41.72
N ARG A 2 -1.95 12.69 41.60
CA ARG A 2 -1.66 13.46 40.38
C ARG A 2 -0.51 12.76 39.66
N ASN A 3 -0.76 12.17 38.50
CA ASN A 3 0.29 11.65 37.63
C ASN A 3 0.81 12.81 36.76
N ARG A 4 2.11 13.11 36.84
CA ARG A 4 2.78 14.08 35.95
C ARG A 4 3.52 13.31 34.87
N ILE A 5 3.23 13.61 33.60
CA ILE A 5 4.02 13.13 32.46
C ILE A 5 5.10 14.18 32.20
N ILE A 6 6.38 13.80 32.36
CA ILE A 6 7.52 14.67 32.05
C ILE A 6 7.95 14.35 30.62
N LEU A 7 7.76 15.30 29.71
CA LEU A 7 8.28 15.19 28.34
C LEU A 7 9.75 15.59 28.34
N SER A 8 10.64 14.71 27.87
CA SER A 8 12.06 15.04 27.74
C SER A 8 12.24 16.18 26.72
N SER A 9 13.09 17.13 27.03
CA SER A 9 13.28 18.44 26.38
C SER A 9 13.72 18.44 24.91
N ASN A 10 13.72 17.30 24.21
CA ASN A 10 14.27 17.14 22.85
C ASN A 10 13.23 16.80 21.77
N VAL A 11 11.93 16.88 22.05
CA VAL A 11 10.91 16.67 21.01
C VAL A 11 10.76 17.95 20.17
N LYS A 12 11.43 18.02 19.02
CA LYS A 12 11.15 19.03 17.99
C LYS A 12 9.88 18.65 17.24
N VAL A 13 8.91 19.56 17.23
CA VAL A 13 7.59 19.38 16.60
C VAL A 13 7.51 20.28 15.37
N ASP A 14 7.93 19.76 14.22
CA ASP A 14 7.81 20.42 12.92
C ASP A 14 6.63 19.81 12.15
N GLY A 15 5.42 20.33 12.40
CA GLY A 15 4.20 19.93 11.70
C GLY A 15 3.61 18.60 12.19
N GLU A 16 2.36 18.69 12.66
CA GLU A 16 1.37 17.61 12.75
C GLU A 16 1.75 16.31 13.51
N ILE A 17 1.22 16.22 14.75
CA ILE A 17 1.04 14.99 15.57
C ILE A 17 2.32 14.38 16.16
N VAL A 18 2.51 14.56 17.48
CA VAL A 18 3.50 13.82 18.28
C VAL A 18 2.81 12.66 18.99
N VAL A 19 3.09 11.43 18.57
CA VAL A 19 2.64 10.22 19.29
C VAL A 19 3.64 9.89 20.40
N LEU A 20 3.23 10.07 21.66
CA LEU A 20 4.01 9.66 22.83
C LEU A 20 3.51 8.32 23.34
N THR A 21 4.25 7.24 23.08
CA THR A 21 3.89 5.91 23.57
C THR A 21 4.22 5.79 25.06
N LEU A 22 3.21 5.85 25.92
CA LEU A 22 3.35 5.41 27.32
C LEU A 22 3.02 3.92 27.36
N SER A 23 4.04 3.08 27.57
CA SER A 23 3.85 1.69 27.92
C SER A 23 3.34 1.65 29.36
N VAL A 24 2.03 1.46 29.52
CA VAL A 24 1.40 1.36 30.85
C VAL A 24 1.50 -0.07 31.38
N ASP A 25 1.57 -1.06 30.48
CA ASP A 25 1.94 -2.48 30.64
C ASP A 25 2.26 -3.02 29.22
N ASP A 26 2.90 -4.19 29.05
CA ASP A 26 3.36 -4.77 27.76
C ASP A 26 2.31 -4.87 26.62
N ASN A 27 1.04 -4.58 26.89
CA ASN A 27 -0.08 -4.64 25.95
C ASN A 27 -0.88 -3.32 25.81
N LYS A 28 -0.38 -2.18 26.33
CA LYS A 28 -1.12 -0.91 26.31
C LYS A 28 -0.27 0.22 25.75
N GLN A 29 -0.78 0.87 24.70
CA GLN A 29 -0.22 2.10 24.17
C GLN A 29 -1.26 3.21 24.29
N VAL A 30 -0.84 4.36 24.81
CA VAL A 30 -1.62 5.60 24.76
C VAL A 30 -1.01 6.46 23.67
N CYS A 31 -1.82 6.89 22.70
CA CYS A 31 -1.39 7.85 21.68
C CYS A 31 -1.93 9.24 22.03
N PHE A 32 -1.14 10.27 21.77
CA PHE A 32 -1.52 11.65 22.00
C PHE A 32 -1.60 12.35 20.65
N LYS A 33 -2.65 13.16 20.45
CA LYS A 33 -2.65 14.16 19.38
C LYS A 33 -2.17 15.46 20.00
N VAL A 34 -1.07 15.97 19.47
CA VAL A 34 -0.51 17.25 19.93
C VAL A 34 -0.76 18.27 18.84
N GLU A 35 -1.58 19.26 19.16
CA GLU A 35 -1.91 20.40 18.30
C GLU A 35 -1.36 21.68 18.92
N LYS A 36 -1.10 22.71 18.11
CA LYS A 36 -0.91 24.08 18.61
C LYS A 36 -2.17 24.85 18.34
N ASN A 37 -2.68 25.58 19.33
CA ASN A 37 -3.75 26.55 19.08
C ASN A 37 -3.20 27.81 18.40
N ASP A 38 -4.08 28.71 17.99
CA ASP A 38 -3.72 29.97 17.30
C ASP A 38 -2.82 30.90 18.14
N GLU A 39 -2.71 30.66 19.44
CA GLU A 39 -1.83 31.37 20.37
C GLU A 39 -0.44 30.70 20.51
N GLY A 40 -0.17 29.63 19.75
CA GLY A 40 1.07 28.86 19.81
C GLY A 40 1.18 27.92 21.02
N ARG A 41 0.12 27.76 21.82
CA ARG A 41 0.09 26.86 22.98
C ARG A 41 -0.15 25.42 22.55
N THR A 42 0.59 24.50 23.14
CA THR A 42 0.44 23.07 22.91
C THR A 42 -0.82 22.53 23.60
N LEU A 43 -1.79 22.09 22.80
CA LEU A 43 -2.95 21.33 23.24
C LEU A 43 -2.64 19.84 23.07
N ILE A 44 -2.61 19.11 24.18
CA ILE A 44 -2.49 17.64 24.16
C ILE A 44 -3.90 17.08 24.33
N ALA A 45 -4.52 16.70 23.22
CA ALA A 45 -5.74 15.91 23.25
C ALA A 45 -5.34 14.44 23.37
N ALA A 46 -5.63 13.82 24.51
CA ALA A 46 -5.53 12.36 24.66
C ALA A 46 -6.64 11.74 23.79
N MET A 47 -6.25 11.15 22.65
CA MET A 47 -7.19 10.39 21.84
C MET A 47 -7.28 8.98 22.45
N ALA A 48 -8.29 8.80 23.30
CA ALA A 48 -8.76 7.53 23.88
C ALA A 48 -7.69 6.59 24.45
N ALA A 49 -7.58 6.56 25.77
CA ALA A 49 -7.01 5.42 26.50
C ALA A 49 -7.98 4.23 26.39
N ASN A 50 -7.45 3.04 26.08
CA ASN A 50 -8.14 1.74 25.98
C ASN A 50 -8.78 1.40 24.62
N VAL A 51 -8.02 1.45 23.52
CA VAL A 51 -8.37 0.65 22.35
C VAL A 51 -7.50 -0.61 22.40
N PRO A 52 -8.07 -1.80 22.70
CA PRO A 52 -7.34 -3.06 22.60
C PRO A 52 -6.73 -3.15 21.21
N LEU A 53 -5.47 -3.58 21.04
CA LEU A 53 -4.83 -3.72 19.72
C LEU A 53 -5.71 -4.46 18.68
N SER A 54 -6.59 -5.37 19.15
CA SER A 54 -7.60 -6.07 18.35
C SER A 54 -8.72 -5.21 17.76
N GLU A 55 -8.97 -4.01 18.29
CA GLU A 55 -9.96 -3.05 17.78
C GLU A 55 -9.36 -2.03 16.80
N TRP A 56 -8.04 -2.04 16.60
CA TRP A 56 -7.37 -1.16 15.64
C TRP A 56 -7.42 -1.74 14.22
N LYS A 57 -8.63 -1.81 13.65
CA LYS A 57 -8.83 -2.00 12.21
C LYS A 57 -8.01 -1.00 11.38
N ASP A 58 -7.63 0.14 11.98
CA ASP A 58 -6.81 1.20 11.38
C ASP A 58 -5.33 0.88 11.14
N TYR A 59 -4.76 -0.20 11.68
CA TYR A 59 -3.35 -0.57 11.40
C TYR A 59 -3.15 -1.33 10.08
N ARG A 60 -4.23 -1.75 9.42
CA ARG A 60 -4.13 -2.49 8.15
C ARG A 60 -3.42 -1.63 7.10
N PRO A 61 -2.44 -2.19 6.38
CA PRO A 61 -1.82 -1.51 5.27
C PRO A 61 -2.87 -1.06 4.24
N ARG A 62 -2.76 0.18 3.80
CA ARG A 62 -3.65 0.81 2.81
C ARG A 62 -2.90 0.91 1.49
N PHE A 63 -3.31 0.12 0.52
CA PHE A 63 -2.80 0.21 -0.85
C PHE A 63 -3.65 1.19 -1.63
N PHE A 64 -3.01 2.19 -2.22
CA PHE A 64 -3.63 3.19 -3.09
C PHE A 64 -3.23 2.87 -4.52
N PHE A 65 -4.22 2.53 -5.33
CA PHE A 65 -4.05 2.26 -6.75
C PHE A 65 -4.37 3.54 -7.52
N GLY A 66 -3.33 4.33 -7.82
CA GLY A 66 -3.42 5.50 -8.67
C GLY A 66 -3.56 5.14 -10.15
N LYS A 67 -3.44 6.13 -11.03
CA LYS A 67 -3.46 5.90 -12.48
C LYS A 67 -2.26 5.07 -12.95
N ASP A 68 -1.06 5.54 -12.63
CA ASP A 68 0.20 4.96 -13.14
C ASP A 68 1.06 4.33 -12.04
N TYR A 69 0.60 4.34 -10.80
CA TYR A 69 1.38 3.89 -9.64
C TYR A 69 0.52 3.28 -8.55
N CYS A 70 1.16 2.42 -7.76
CA CYS A 70 0.72 1.99 -6.44
C CYS A 70 1.47 2.77 -5.36
N SER A 71 0.82 3.09 -4.25
CA SER A 71 1.50 3.53 -3.03
C SER A 71 0.89 2.85 -1.82
N VAL A 72 1.68 2.61 -0.78
CA VAL A 72 1.22 1.89 0.41
C VAL A 72 1.47 2.72 1.66
N ASN A 73 0.41 3.03 2.40
CA ASN A 73 0.53 3.54 3.75
C ASN A 73 0.42 2.36 4.72
N TYR A 74 1.29 2.32 5.72
CA TYR A 74 1.25 1.33 6.78
C TYR A 74 1.54 2.00 8.10
N TYR A 75 1.29 1.29 9.19
CA TYR A 75 1.48 1.83 10.52
C TYR A 75 2.47 0.96 11.30
N LYS A 76 3.48 1.59 11.90
CA LYS A 76 4.51 0.95 12.73
C LYS A 76 4.82 1.87 13.91
N HIS A 77 4.84 1.30 15.12
CA HIS A 77 5.05 2.04 16.38
C HIS A 77 4.09 3.21 16.61
N GLY A 78 2.80 3.03 16.31
CA GLY A 78 1.79 4.07 16.51
C GLY A 78 1.85 5.23 15.51
N LEU A 79 2.77 5.19 14.53
CA LEU A 79 2.92 6.21 13.50
C LEU A 79 2.55 5.67 12.12
N SER A 80 2.06 6.57 11.26
CA SER A 80 1.81 6.29 9.84
C SER A 80 3.08 6.49 9.03
N TRP A 81 3.37 5.52 8.16
CA TRP A 81 4.53 5.48 7.29
C TRP A 81 4.09 5.23 5.86
N LYS A 82 4.92 5.68 4.91
CA LYS A 82 4.77 5.33 3.50
C LYS A 82 5.83 4.31 3.12
N LEU A 83 5.42 3.22 2.47
CA LEU A 83 6.35 2.24 1.96
C LEU A 83 7.16 2.87 0.84
N LYS A 84 8.47 2.68 0.91
CA LYS A 84 9.40 3.04 -0.15
C LYS A 84 9.82 1.77 -0.86
N ASP A 85 9.93 1.80 -2.17
CA ASP A 85 10.55 0.72 -2.93
C ASP A 85 12.07 0.67 -2.68
N VAL A 86 12.74 -0.25 -3.37
CA VAL A 86 14.20 -0.44 -3.28
C VAL A 86 15.01 0.81 -3.67
N ASN A 87 14.41 1.72 -4.46
CA ASN A 87 15.00 2.97 -4.89
C ASN A 87 14.62 4.16 -3.99
N GLY A 88 13.84 3.93 -2.94
CA GLY A 88 13.39 4.98 -2.02
C GLY A 88 12.11 5.70 -2.47
N ASN A 89 11.48 5.28 -3.56
CA ASN A 89 10.30 5.91 -4.13
C ASN A 89 9.02 5.42 -3.44
N ILE A 90 8.14 6.37 -3.12
CA ILE A 90 6.84 6.10 -2.47
C ILE A 90 5.76 5.75 -3.50
N LYS A 91 5.92 6.24 -4.73
CA LYS A 91 5.04 5.93 -5.85
C LYS A 91 5.71 4.84 -6.67
N ILE A 92 5.20 3.63 -6.55
CA ILE A 92 5.74 2.44 -7.21
C ILE A 92 4.98 2.28 -8.54
N PRO A 93 5.59 2.54 -9.70
CA PRO A 93 4.87 2.45 -10.97
C PRO A 93 4.40 1.02 -11.27
N PHE A 94 3.32 0.87 -12.04
CA PHE A 94 2.80 -0.43 -12.48
C PHE A 94 3.68 -1.06 -13.57
N LYS A 95 4.90 -1.40 -13.19
CA LYS A 95 5.91 -2.04 -14.03
C LYS A 95 6.38 -3.32 -13.36
N ILE A 96 6.63 -4.35 -14.17
CA ILE A 96 7.19 -5.62 -13.74
C ILE A 96 8.21 -6.12 -14.77
N SER A 97 9.28 -6.76 -14.33
CA SER A 97 10.19 -7.52 -15.19
C SER A 97 10.43 -8.91 -14.60
N PHE A 98 10.43 -9.92 -15.48
CA PHE A 98 10.61 -11.33 -15.14
C PHE A 98 12.05 -11.76 -15.49
N GLY A 99 13.02 -11.23 -14.74
CA GLY A 99 14.43 -11.60 -14.83
C GLY A 99 14.73 -12.92 -14.11
N GLU A 100 15.98 -13.09 -13.65
CA GLU A 100 16.32 -14.14 -12.67
C GLU A 100 15.51 -13.96 -11.38
N GLU A 101 15.26 -12.70 -11.03
CA GLU A 101 14.31 -12.29 -10.00
C GLU A 101 13.16 -11.48 -10.63
N ILE A 102 12.08 -11.34 -9.87
CA ILE A 102 10.96 -10.48 -10.25
C ILE A 102 11.26 -9.07 -9.74
N TYR A 103 11.41 -8.12 -10.65
CA TYR A 103 11.56 -6.70 -10.35
C TYR A 103 10.23 -5.98 -10.54
N VAL A 104 9.93 -5.04 -9.65
CA VAL A 104 8.72 -4.21 -9.71
C VAL A 104 9.05 -2.74 -9.55
N GLY A 105 8.16 -1.87 -10.04
CA GLY A 105 8.35 -0.42 -9.91
C GLY A 105 9.48 0.09 -10.80
N ASP A 106 10.24 1.06 -10.32
CA ASP A 106 11.32 1.65 -11.12
C ASP A 106 12.43 0.65 -11.40
N ALA A 107 12.74 -0.23 -10.44
CA ALA A 107 13.72 -1.29 -10.62
C ALA A 107 13.41 -2.17 -11.83
N ALA A 108 12.14 -2.39 -12.18
CA ALA A 108 11.78 -3.18 -13.36
C ALA A 108 12.19 -2.53 -14.69
N SER A 109 12.34 -1.20 -14.73
CA SER A 109 12.64 -0.44 -15.96
C SER A 109 14.03 -0.71 -16.50
N ASP A 110 14.95 -1.15 -15.63
CA ASP A 110 16.35 -1.36 -15.97
C ASP A 110 16.61 -2.75 -16.57
N PHE A 111 15.60 -3.63 -16.59
CA PHE A 111 15.72 -5.01 -17.03
C PHE A 111 14.99 -5.28 -18.34
N TYR A 112 15.57 -6.18 -19.14
CA TYR A 112 14.94 -6.71 -20.35
C TYR A 112 13.56 -7.31 -20.03
N GLY A 113 12.59 -7.15 -20.94
CA GLY A 113 11.24 -7.68 -20.75
C GLY A 113 10.37 -6.90 -19.75
N CYS A 114 10.76 -5.67 -19.39
CA CYS A 114 9.91 -4.76 -18.61
C CYS A 114 8.54 -4.59 -19.27
N PHE A 115 7.50 -4.90 -18.51
CA PHE A 115 6.10 -4.79 -18.91
C PHE A 115 5.38 -3.74 -18.04
N SER A 116 4.84 -2.71 -18.68
CA SER A 116 4.00 -1.70 -18.04
C SER A 116 2.54 -2.07 -18.24
N PHE A 117 1.80 -2.26 -17.15
CA PHE A 117 0.42 -2.75 -17.18
C PHE A 117 -0.60 -1.71 -16.70
N ASN A 118 -0.20 -0.44 -16.61
CA ASN A 118 -1.08 0.68 -16.30
C ASN A 118 -2.22 0.82 -17.32
N MET A 119 -1.90 0.76 -18.62
CA MET A 119 -2.91 0.84 -19.68
C MET A 119 -3.83 -0.38 -19.70
N ASP A 120 -3.29 -1.59 -19.54
CA ASP A 120 -4.12 -2.81 -19.59
C ASP A 120 -5.02 -2.95 -18.35
N LEU A 121 -4.62 -2.38 -17.21
CA LEU A 121 -5.54 -2.12 -16.10
C LEU A 121 -6.71 -1.28 -16.61
N GLU A 122 -6.50 -0.06 -17.11
CA GLU A 122 -7.59 0.80 -17.61
C GLU A 122 -8.42 0.18 -18.76
N THR A 123 -7.81 -0.62 -19.65
CA THR A 123 -8.49 -1.11 -20.86
C THR A 123 -9.35 -2.36 -20.61
N MET A 124 -8.94 -3.27 -19.71
CA MET A 124 -9.83 -4.35 -19.21
C MET A 124 -10.86 -3.85 -18.19
N MET A 125 -10.82 -2.56 -17.88
CA MET A 125 -11.78 -1.89 -17.01
C MET A 125 -12.90 -1.18 -17.82
N ASP A 126 -12.61 -0.80 -19.07
CA ASP A 126 -13.55 -0.22 -20.04
C ASP A 126 -14.02 -1.27 -21.07
N GLU A 127 -14.65 -2.37 -20.64
CA GLU A 127 -15.26 -3.36 -21.57
C GLU A 127 -16.41 -2.80 -22.44
N GLU A 128 -16.65 -1.48 -22.48
CA GLU A 128 -17.51 -0.82 -23.47
C GLU A 128 -16.75 -0.10 -24.61
N ASN A 129 -15.41 0.06 -24.56
CA ASN A 129 -14.71 0.89 -25.54
C ASN A 129 -13.29 0.43 -25.90
N THR A 130 -13.13 -0.84 -26.31
CA THR A 130 -11.87 -1.32 -26.88
C THR A 130 -11.67 -0.84 -28.32
N SER A 131 -11.02 0.32 -28.49
CA SER A 131 -10.20 0.57 -29.67
C SER A 131 -8.95 1.38 -29.29
N LYS A 132 -7.78 0.72 -29.42
CA LYS A 132 -6.40 1.24 -29.32
C LYS A 132 -5.67 1.00 -27.98
N SER A 133 -5.04 -0.16 -27.86
CA SER A 133 -3.70 -0.25 -27.26
C SER A 133 -2.82 -1.21 -28.07
N LYS A 134 -1.53 -0.89 -28.19
CA LYS A 134 -0.50 -1.71 -28.87
C LYS A 134 0.15 -2.70 -27.89
N SER A 135 -0.64 -3.33 -27.04
CA SER A 135 -0.28 -4.58 -26.38
C SER A 135 -0.89 -5.69 -27.24
N GLU A 136 -0.14 -6.73 -27.62
CA GLU A 136 -0.67 -7.91 -28.32
C GLU A 136 -1.58 -8.72 -27.38
N SER A 137 -2.68 -8.11 -26.91
CA SER A 137 -3.75 -8.80 -26.22
C SER A 137 -4.54 -9.58 -27.26
N ASN A 138 -4.23 -10.86 -27.42
CA ASN A 138 -5.12 -11.77 -28.15
C ASN A 138 -6.48 -11.80 -27.44
N GLU A 139 -7.55 -11.99 -28.22
CA GLU A 139 -8.99 -11.82 -27.93
C GLU A 139 -9.58 -12.51 -26.66
N ASN A 140 -8.76 -13.06 -25.76
CA ASN A 140 -9.15 -13.77 -24.54
C ASN A 140 -8.43 -13.26 -23.26
N GLY A 141 -7.96 -12.01 -23.24
CA GLY A 141 -7.32 -11.42 -22.06
C GLY A 141 -5.98 -12.05 -21.65
N LYS A 142 -5.29 -12.64 -22.62
CA LYS A 142 -3.96 -13.23 -22.48
C LYS A 142 -2.90 -12.19 -22.86
N ILE A 143 -1.88 -12.07 -22.02
CA ILE A 143 -0.75 -11.14 -22.16
C ILE A 143 0.51 -11.96 -22.37
N VAL A 144 1.30 -11.61 -23.38
CA VAL A 144 2.63 -12.19 -23.58
C VAL A 144 3.66 -11.35 -22.83
N VAL A 145 4.35 -11.95 -21.86
CA VAL A 145 5.46 -11.33 -21.12
C VAL A 145 6.78 -12.00 -21.51
N GLN A 146 7.83 -11.21 -21.64
CA GLN A 146 9.17 -11.75 -21.88
C GLN A 146 9.80 -12.16 -20.54
N THR A 147 10.33 -13.38 -20.47
CA THR A 147 11.06 -13.92 -19.30
C THR A 147 12.44 -14.39 -19.73
N VAL A 148 13.33 -14.68 -18.76
CA VAL A 148 14.66 -15.26 -19.05
C VAL A 148 14.60 -16.59 -19.81
N ASP A 149 13.53 -17.36 -19.62
CA ASP A 149 13.30 -18.65 -20.31
C ASP A 149 12.59 -18.47 -21.68
N GLY A 150 12.35 -17.23 -22.11
CA GLY A 150 11.60 -16.89 -23.31
C GLY A 150 10.20 -16.31 -23.03
N PRO A 151 9.39 -16.07 -24.08
CA PRO A 151 8.07 -15.49 -23.94
C PRO A 151 7.11 -16.45 -23.22
N ARG A 152 6.35 -15.94 -22.25
CA ARG A 152 5.30 -16.67 -21.54
C ARG A 152 3.97 -15.97 -21.67
N ILE A 153 2.91 -16.77 -21.80
CA ILE A 153 1.53 -16.27 -21.83
C ILE A 153 0.99 -16.27 -20.40
N THR A 154 0.45 -15.13 -19.96
CA THR A 154 -0.12 -14.94 -18.64
C THR A 154 -1.39 -14.09 -18.71
N THR A 155 -1.97 -13.75 -17.56
CA THR A 155 -3.15 -12.87 -17.45
C THR A 155 -2.80 -11.63 -16.64
N LEU A 156 -3.60 -10.58 -16.78
CA LEU A 156 -3.45 -9.37 -15.98
C LEU A 156 -3.60 -9.66 -14.47
N GLU A 157 -4.50 -10.57 -14.09
CA GLU A 157 -4.65 -11.03 -12.70
C GLU A 157 -3.35 -11.62 -12.16
N ASN A 158 -2.67 -12.46 -12.95
CA ASN A 158 -1.40 -13.05 -12.55
C ASN A 158 -0.30 -11.99 -12.41
N ILE A 159 -0.21 -11.06 -13.38
CA ILE A 159 0.77 -9.98 -13.35
C ILE A 159 0.56 -9.11 -12.11
N LEU A 160 -0.68 -8.71 -11.85
CA LEU A 160 -1.03 -7.90 -10.69
C LEU A 160 -0.81 -8.66 -9.37
N ALA A 161 -1.10 -9.95 -9.32
CA ALA A 161 -0.82 -10.77 -8.13
C ALA A 161 0.67 -10.89 -7.85
N VAL A 162 1.50 -11.08 -8.89
CA VAL A 162 2.96 -11.09 -8.73
C VAL A 162 3.45 -9.72 -8.27
N PHE A 163 2.98 -8.64 -8.87
CA PHE A 163 3.33 -7.28 -8.47
C PHE A 163 2.97 -7.00 -7.00
N MET A 164 1.73 -7.29 -6.60
CA MET A 164 1.28 -7.11 -5.22
C MET A 164 2.07 -7.99 -4.25
N LYS A 165 2.39 -9.23 -4.62
CA LYS A 165 3.23 -10.12 -3.80
C LYS A 165 4.61 -9.51 -3.53
N SER A 166 5.25 -8.89 -4.52
CA SER A 166 6.53 -8.22 -4.32
C SER A 166 6.42 -7.01 -3.38
N ILE A 167 5.35 -6.22 -3.49
CA ILE A 167 5.11 -5.09 -2.58
C ILE A 167 4.82 -5.59 -1.15
N LEU A 168 4.03 -6.66 -1.00
CA LEU A 168 3.76 -7.27 0.30
C LEU A 168 5.02 -7.79 0.96
N LYS A 169 5.91 -8.45 0.22
CA LYS A 169 7.22 -8.87 0.74
C LYS A 169 8.02 -7.69 1.30
N LEU A 170 8.12 -6.59 0.55
CA LEU A 170 8.79 -5.38 1.02
C LEU A 170 8.15 -4.82 2.30
N LEU A 171 6.82 -4.86 2.38
CA LEU A 171 6.09 -4.39 3.54
C LEU A 171 6.27 -5.30 4.76
N GLU A 172 6.24 -6.62 4.58
CA GLU A 172 6.45 -7.63 5.62
C GLU A 172 7.87 -7.52 6.19
N GLU A 173 8.87 -7.26 5.35
CA GLU A 173 10.24 -6.96 5.80
C GLU A 173 10.29 -5.70 6.68
N LYS A 174 9.52 -4.66 6.37
CA LYS A 174 9.44 -3.45 7.21
C LYS A 174 8.65 -3.68 8.49
N LEU A 175 7.62 -4.52 8.46
CA LEU A 175 6.76 -4.79 9.61
C LEU A 175 7.30 -5.90 10.52
N GLU A 176 8.23 -6.72 10.03
CA GLU A 176 8.77 -7.91 10.69
C GLU A 176 7.66 -8.93 11.03
N LYS A 177 6.60 -8.97 10.20
CA LYS A 177 5.46 -9.87 10.32
C LYS A 177 4.74 -10.01 8.99
N SER A 178 4.01 -11.10 8.83
CA SER A 178 3.14 -11.33 7.68
C SER A 178 1.98 -10.33 7.61
N VAL A 179 1.56 -9.99 6.39
CA VAL A 179 0.39 -9.13 6.14
C VAL A 179 -0.79 -10.00 5.69
N GLU A 180 -1.76 -10.16 6.58
CA GLU A 180 -2.93 -11.03 6.34
C GLU A 180 -4.16 -10.25 5.87
N GLU A 181 -4.22 -8.95 6.16
CA GLU A 181 -5.36 -8.09 5.87
C GLU A 181 -4.90 -6.73 5.32
N ILE A 182 -5.56 -6.25 4.26
CA ILE A 182 -5.27 -4.95 3.66
C ILE A 182 -6.54 -4.14 3.36
N TYR A 183 -6.38 -2.82 3.28
CA TYR A 183 -7.34 -1.95 2.63
C TYR A 183 -6.89 -1.67 1.20
N LEU A 184 -7.83 -1.79 0.26
CA LEU A 184 -7.63 -1.38 -1.11
C LEU A 184 -8.40 -0.08 -1.35
N ASN A 185 -7.67 0.97 -1.66
CA ASN A 185 -8.22 2.23 -2.10
C ASN A 185 -8.09 2.34 -3.62
N VAL A 186 -9.24 2.27 -4.29
CA VAL A 186 -9.35 2.31 -5.74
C VAL A 186 -10.29 3.45 -6.15
N PRO A 187 -9.93 4.23 -7.18
CA PRO A 187 -10.84 5.21 -7.74
C PRO A 187 -12.12 4.52 -8.26
N ARG A 188 -13.29 5.02 -7.85
CA ARG A 188 -14.62 4.41 -8.05
C ARG A 188 -14.98 4.10 -9.52
N SER A 189 -14.42 4.84 -10.46
CA SER A 189 -14.78 4.74 -11.88
C SER A 189 -13.78 3.94 -12.71
N THR A 190 -12.70 3.44 -12.10
CA THR A 190 -11.60 2.87 -12.86
C THR A 190 -11.45 1.38 -12.59
N TYR A 191 -11.52 0.86 -11.36
CA TYR A 191 -11.04 -0.51 -11.12
C TYR A 191 -12.10 -1.62 -11.15
N ASN A 192 -11.86 -2.67 -11.93
CA ASN A 192 -12.62 -3.93 -11.93
C ASN A 192 -12.43 -4.66 -10.58
N THR A 193 -13.41 -4.54 -9.69
CA THR A 193 -13.35 -5.14 -8.34
C THR A 193 -13.25 -6.67 -8.35
N SER A 194 -13.67 -7.34 -9.42
CA SER A 194 -13.55 -8.80 -9.57
C SER A 194 -12.09 -9.22 -9.79
N LEU A 195 -11.32 -8.43 -10.56
CA LEU A 195 -9.87 -8.65 -10.73
C LEU A 195 -9.14 -8.56 -9.39
N LEU A 196 -9.40 -7.50 -8.61
CA LEU A 196 -8.78 -7.30 -7.30
C LEU A 196 -9.16 -8.39 -6.30
N LYS A 197 -10.43 -8.84 -6.32
CA LYS A 197 -10.90 -10.01 -5.56
C LYS A 197 -10.11 -11.27 -5.93
N GLY A 198 -9.92 -11.53 -7.22
CA GLY A 198 -9.15 -12.67 -7.73
C GLY A 198 -7.71 -12.63 -7.23
N VAL A 199 -7.06 -11.48 -7.33
CA VAL A 199 -5.69 -11.26 -6.84
C VAL A 199 -5.58 -11.49 -5.34
N CYS A 200 -6.44 -10.87 -4.52
CA CYS A 200 -6.37 -11.03 -3.06
C CYS A 200 -6.65 -12.47 -2.63
N LYS A 201 -7.60 -13.14 -3.28
CA LYS A 201 -7.89 -14.57 -3.06
C LYS A 201 -6.67 -15.44 -3.37
N ARG A 202 -5.98 -15.18 -4.48
CA ARG A 202 -4.77 -15.91 -4.88
C ARG A 202 -3.62 -15.70 -3.88
N LEU A 203 -3.50 -14.49 -3.35
CA LEU A 203 -2.52 -14.13 -2.33
C LEU A 203 -2.92 -14.58 -0.91
N LYS A 204 -4.13 -15.12 -0.74
CA LYS A 204 -4.70 -15.52 0.56
C LYS A 204 -4.74 -14.37 1.57
N ILE A 205 -5.02 -13.15 1.09
CA ILE A 205 -5.13 -11.95 1.90
C ILE A 205 -6.58 -11.53 1.99
N GLN A 206 -7.04 -11.24 3.20
CA GLN A 206 -8.34 -10.62 3.41
C GLN A 206 -8.25 -9.16 3.00
N PHE A 207 -9.29 -8.64 2.35
CA PHE A 207 -9.26 -7.25 1.93
C PHE A 207 -10.61 -6.58 2.09
N GLU A 208 -10.57 -5.27 2.32
CA GLU A 208 -11.74 -4.41 2.36
C GLU A 208 -11.53 -3.24 1.38
N LEU A 209 -12.53 -2.99 0.54
CA LEU A 209 -12.49 -1.87 -0.41
C LEU A 209 -12.92 -0.59 0.31
N LEU A 210 -12.01 0.38 0.36
CA LEU A 210 -12.34 1.71 0.85
C LEU A 210 -12.88 2.53 -0.32
N ASN A 211 -14.17 2.82 -0.25
CA ASN A 211 -14.80 3.77 -1.14
C ASN A 211 -14.41 5.19 -0.72
N LEU A 212 -13.46 5.82 -1.40
CA LEU A 212 -13.34 7.28 -1.31
C LEU A 212 -14.61 7.88 -1.94
N SER A 213 -15.55 8.32 -1.11
CA SER A 213 -16.51 9.35 -1.53
C SER A 213 -15.71 10.60 -1.90
N LYS A 214 -16.10 11.26 -2.99
CA LYS A 214 -15.52 12.52 -3.49
C LYS A 214 -15.20 13.51 -2.37
#